data_AF-A0A5R9G260-F1
#
_entry.id   AF-A0A5R9G260-F1
#
_cell.length_a   1.000
_cell.length_b   1.000
_cell.length_c   1.000
_cell.angle_alpha   90.00
_cell.angle_beta   90.00
_cell.angle_gamma   90.00
#
_symmetry.space_group_name_H-M   'P 1'
#
loop_
_entity.id
_entity.type
_entity.pdbx_description
1 polymer ?
#
loop_
_entity_poly.entity_id
_entity_poly.type
_entity_poly.pdbx_seq_one_letter_code
_entity_poly.pdbx_strand_id
1 'polypeptide(L)'
;MKRPLILTYSMCSNYCPNRSVCKLDGEPKEAISSDYAPRCKEEGKFIRYMNVIPDAYNYYAMDEEIPTDWRPDYSKIPTDSRGIPLIVNTKRGVERAMSANSSVESLKGDMILGVPRIYTYQGQREIIYELGVDLARKEAAKVGVELTVLPEEEGWPGVREYISDYEARSRMKHVNNSWLSDEPVKGWD
;
A
#
# COMPACT_ATOMS: atom_id res chain seq x y z
N MET A 1 -19.81 8.50 -16.83
CA MET A 1 -18.60 7.66 -16.70
C MET A 1 -18.99 6.42 -15.89
N LYS A 2 -18.84 5.21 -16.42
CA LYS A 2 -19.03 3.98 -15.62
C LYS A 2 -17.86 3.84 -14.66
N ARG A 3 -18.13 3.72 -13.36
CA ARG A 3 -17.09 3.58 -12.33
C ARG A 3 -16.52 2.16 -12.39
N PRO A 4 -15.19 1.97 -12.42
CA PRO A 4 -14.61 0.64 -12.30
C PRO A 4 -14.92 0.05 -10.93
N LEU A 5 -15.24 -1.23 -10.92
CA LEU A 5 -15.91 -1.90 -9.82
C LEU A 5 -14.87 -2.66 -8.97
N ILE A 6 -14.83 -2.39 -7.66
CA ILE A 6 -13.95 -3.08 -6.68
C ILE A 6 -14.83 -3.67 -5.57
N LEU A 7 -15.74 -4.59 -5.89
CA LEU A 7 -16.79 -4.95 -4.93
C LEU A 7 -16.36 -6.00 -3.90
N THR A 8 -15.25 -6.71 -4.09
CA THR A 8 -14.96 -7.88 -3.22
C THR A 8 -13.53 -8.41 -3.33
N TYR A 9 -12.81 -8.09 -4.40
CA TYR A 9 -11.47 -8.63 -4.57
C TYR A 9 -10.43 -7.97 -3.67
N SER A 10 -10.63 -6.70 -3.33
CA SER A 10 -9.95 -6.03 -2.22
C SER A 10 -10.03 -6.84 -0.93
N MET A 11 -11.20 -7.43 -0.66
CA MET A 11 -11.46 -8.25 0.51
C MET A 11 -11.01 -9.72 0.36
N CYS A 12 -10.54 -10.18 -0.80
CA CYS A 12 -10.14 -11.58 -0.99
C CYS A 12 -8.70 -11.80 -0.52
N SER A 13 -8.48 -12.64 0.50
CA SER A 13 -7.14 -12.93 1.03
C SER A 13 -6.25 -13.69 0.05
N ASN A 14 -6.88 -14.45 -0.85
CA ASN A 14 -6.19 -15.24 -1.86
C ASN A 14 -5.74 -14.38 -3.05
N TYR A 15 -6.21 -13.15 -3.17
CA TYR A 15 -5.67 -12.25 -4.18
C TYR A 15 -4.27 -11.77 -3.77
N CYS A 16 -3.33 -11.61 -4.70
CA CYS A 16 -2.15 -10.75 -4.58
C CYS A 16 -2.30 -9.49 -5.45
N PRO A 17 -2.62 -8.31 -4.86
CA PRO A 17 -2.86 -7.05 -5.58
C PRO A 17 -1.62 -6.50 -6.27
N ASN A 18 -0.44 -6.85 -5.75
CA ASN A 18 0.83 -6.42 -6.30
C ASN A 18 1.06 -7.06 -7.67
N ARG A 19 0.85 -8.37 -7.77
CA ARG A 19 1.15 -9.16 -8.97
C ARG A 19 -0.07 -9.40 -9.86
N SER A 20 -1.27 -9.02 -9.41
CA SER A 20 -2.52 -9.34 -10.09
C SER A 20 -2.72 -10.86 -10.31
N VAL A 21 -2.42 -11.68 -9.29
CA VAL A 21 -2.53 -13.15 -9.35
C VAL A 21 -3.28 -13.71 -8.14
N CYS A 22 -3.90 -14.87 -8.28
CA CYS A 22 -4.42 -15.65 -7.17
C CYS A 22 -3.30 -16.48 -6.53
N LYS A 23 -3.20 -16.46 -5.20
CA LYS A 23 -2.16 -17.17 -4.42
C LYS A 23 -2.35 -18.68 -4.37
N LEU A 24 -3.60 -19.16 -4.51
CA LEU A 24 -3.90 -20.60 -4.39
C LEU A 24 -3.52 -21.39 -5.63
N ASP A 25 -3.81 -20.86 -6.81
CA ASP A 25 -3.63 -21.54 -8.10
C ASP A 25 -2.64 -20.85 -9.03
N GLY A 26 -2.12 -19.66 -8.66
CA GLY A 26 -1.14 -18.92 -9.45
C GLY A 26 -1.74 -18.22 -10.68
N GLU A 27 -3.05 -18.36 -10.90
CA GLU A 27 -3.72 -17.85 -12.09
C GLU A 27 -3.69 -16.31 -12.12
N PRO A 28 -3.37 -15.68 -13.26
CA PRO A 28 -3.56 -14.26 -13.46
C PRO A 28 -5.03 -13.89 -13.22
N LYS A 29 -5.25 -12.85 -12.43
CA LYS A 29 -6.59 -12.32 -12.16
C LYS A 29 -6.55 -10.82 -12.39
N GLU A 30 -7.48 -10.33 -13.18
CA GLU A 30 -7.69 -8.90 -13.29
C GLU A 30 -8.12 -8.35 -11.92
N ALA A 31 -7.47 -7.27 -11.49
CA ALA A 31 -7.68 -6.68 -10.16
C ALA A 31 -9.11 -6.15 -9.93
N ILE A 32 -9.89 -5.99 -11.01
CA ILE A 32 -11.01 -5.06 -11.12
C ILE A 32 -12.19 -5.68 -11.88
N SER A 33 -12.54 -6.94 -11.63
CA SER A 33 -13.78 -7.50 -12.16
C SER A 33 -14.70 -7.96 -11.03
N SER A 34 -15.96 -7.51 -11.10
CA SER A 34 -17.09 -7.93 -10.26
C SER A 34 -17.30 -9.42 -10.25
N ASP A 35 -16.91 -10.07 -11.33
CA ASP A 35 -17.40 -11.40 -11.67
C ASP A 35 -16.61 -12.49 -10.93
N TYR A 36 -15.40 -12.15 -10.46
CA TYR A 36 -14.49 -13.12 -9.86
C TYR A 36 -14.86 -13.50 -8.44
N ALA A 37 -15.25 -12.54 -7.60
CA ALA A 37 -15.52 -12.86 -6.21
C ALA A 37 -16.81 -13.67 -5.99
N PRO A 38 -17.93 -13.43 -6.71
CA PRO A 38 -19.08 -14.32 -6.70
C PRO A 38 -18.66 -15.75 -7.08
N ARG A 39 -17.88 -15.91 -8.16
CA ARG A 39 -17.36 -17.21 -8.58
C ARG A 39 -16.45 -17.85 -7.53
N CYS A 40 -15.51 -17.12 -6.94
CA CYS A 40 -14.67 -17.64 -5.86
C CYS A 40 -15.49 -18.06 -4.63
N LYS A 41 -16.59 -17.36 -4.33
CA LYS A 41 -17.51 -17.74 -3.26
C LYS A 41 -18.24 -19.04 -3.61
N GLU A 42 -18.76 -19.17 -4.84
CA GLU A 42 -19.41 -20.39 -5.35
C GLU A 42 -18.46 -21.59 -5.34
N GLU A 43 -17.20 -21.39 -5.71
CA GLU A 43 -16.15 -22.43 -5.72
C GLU A 43 -15.57 -22.72 -4.32
N GLY A 44 -16.03 -22.04 -3.25
CA GLY A 44 -15.50 -22.22 -1.90
C GLY A 44 -14.06 -21.71 -1.69
N LYS A 45 -13.54 -20.89 -2.63
CA LYS A 45 -12.19 -20.32 -2.63
C LYS A 45 -12.12 -18.91 -2.03
N PHE A 46 -13.26 -18.33 -1.65
CA PHE A 46 -13.31 -16.99 -1.08
C PHE A 46 -13.00 -17.01 0.42
N ILE A 47 -11.86 -16.44 0.79
CA ILE A 47 -11.48 -16.19 2.18
C ILE A 47 -11.34 -14.68 2.36
N ARG A 48 -12.00 -14.12 3.37
CA ARG A 48 -11.97 -12.68 3.63
C ARG A 48 -10.63 -12.28 4.26
N TYR A 49 -10.00 -11.25 3.71
CA TYR A 49 -8.83 -10.61 4.28
C TYR A 49 -9.25 -9.74 5.46
N MET A 50 -8.94 -10.18 6.67
CA MET A 50 -9.47 -9.61 7.91
C MET A 50 -9.05 -8.16 8.17
N ASN A 51 -7.93 -7.70 7.58
CA ASN A 51 -7.44 -6.35 7.82
C ASN A 51 -7.92 -5.32 6.79
N VAL A 52 -8.58 -5.74 5.70
CA VAL A 52 -9.10 -4.80 4.70
C VAL A 52 -10.41 -4.20 5.22
N ILE A 53 -10.48 -2.88 5.24
CA ILE A 53 -11.65 -2.12 5.66
C ILE A 53 -12.57 -2.01 4.45
N PRO A 54 -13.84 -2.44 4.55
CA PRO A 54 -14.78 -2.32 3.45
C PRO A 54 -15.02 -0.85 3.08
N ASP A 55 -14.96 -0.57 1.78
CA ASP A 55 -15.30 0.73 1.19
C ASP A 55 -16.80 0.77 0.80
N ALA A 56 -17.31 1.92 0.35
CA ALA A 56 -18.71 2.11 -0.04
C ALA A 56 -19.15 1.07 -1.07
N TYR A 57 -18.26 0.80 -2.03
CA TYR A 57 -18.48 -0.21 -3.05
C TYR A 57 -18.71 -1.60 -2.44
N ASN A 58 -18.14 -1.94 -1.28
CA ASN A 58 -18.43 -3.23 -0.66
C ASN A 58 -19.85 -3.33 -0.06
N TYR A 59 -20.57 -2.22 0.06
CA TYR A 59 -21.92 -2.15 0.64
C TYR A 59 -23.02 -1.84 -0.37
N TYR A 60 -22.70 -1.13 -1.46
CA TYR A 60 -23.67 -0.66 -2.43
C TYR A 60 -23.37 -1.18 -3.84
N ALA A 61 -24.42 -1.61 -4.55
CA ALA A 61 -24.33 -2.01 -5.95
C ALA A 61 -24.03 -0.81 -6.87
N MET A 62 -23.71 -1.08 -8.14
CA MET A 62 -23.36 -0.02 -9.10
C MET A 62 -24.51 0.94 -9.41
N ASP A 63 -25.73 0.42 -9.39
CA ASP A 63 -26.98 1.11 -9.68
C ASP A 63 -27.64 1.67 -8.41
N GLU A 64 -27.06 1.41 -7.24
CA GLU A 64 -27.47 1.98 -5.97
C GLU A 64 -26.77 3.33 -5.73
N GLU A 65 -27.55 4.30 -5.22
CA GLU A 65 -27.00 5.58 -4.82
C GLU A 65 -26.28 5.46 -3.47
N ILE A 66 -24.99 5.80 -3.44
CA ILE A 66 -24.20 5.85 -2.20
C ILE A 66 -24.64 7.08 -1.40
N PRO A 67 -25.05 6.94 -0.12
CA PRO A 67 -25.39 8.08 0.71
C PRO A 67 -24.26 9.12 0.76
N THR A 68 -24.62 10.40 0.64
CA THR A 68 -23.63 11.49 0.61
C THR A 68 -22.79 11.61 1.88
N ASP A 69 -23.30 11.07 3.00
CA ASP A 69 -22.69 11.06 4.31
C ASP A 69 -21.98 9.73 4.62
N TRP A 70 -21.94 8.78 3.68
CA TRP A 70 -21.26 7.51 3.89
C TRP A 70 -19.78 7.71 4.20
N ARG A 71 -19.30 7.03 5.24
CA ARG A 71 -17.90 7.00 5.64
C ARG A 71 -17.52 5.60 6.12
N PRO A 72 -16.27 5.16 5.93
CA PRO A 72 -15.80 3.91 6.53
C PRO A 72 -15.91 3.97 8.06
N ASP A 73 -16.36 2.87 8.68
CA ASP A 73 -16.41 2.76 10.14
C ASP A 73 -15.00 2.50 10.70
N TYR A 74 -14.36 3.56 11.17
CA TYR A 74 -13.05 3.47 11.84
C TYR A 74 -13.13 3.27 13.36
N SER A 75 -14.33 3.16 13.95
CA SER A 75 -14.50 3.06 15.40
C SER A 75 -13.86 1.80 16.01
N LYS A 76 -13.64 0.77 15.18
CA LYS A 76 -13.07 -0.52 15.57
C LYS A 76 -11.58 -0.64 15.24
N ILE A 77 -10.98 0.39 14.65
CA ILE A 77 -9.57 0.41 14.28
C ILE A 77 -8.76 0.95 15.47
N PRO A 78 -7.64 0.32 15.85
CA PRO A 78 -6.75 0.87 16.87
C PRO A 78 -6.31 2.29 16.52
N THR A 79 -6.16 3.12 17.53
CA THR A 79 -5.70 4.51 17.37
C THR A 79 -4.30 4.72 17.93
N ASP A 80 -3.60 5.75 17.46
CA ASP A 80 -2.37 6.23 18.10
C ASP A 80 -2.66 6.97 19.42
N SER A 81 -1.61 7.44 20.09
CA SER A 81 -1.73 8.19 21.35
C SER A 81 -2.51 9.51 21.24
N ARG A 82 -2.79 9.99 20.03
CA ARG A 82 -3.60 11.19 19.75
C ARG A 82 -5.02 10.84 19.31
N GLY A 83 -5.40 9.56 19.30
CA GLY A 83 -6.72 9.11 18.85
C GLY A 83 -6.86 9.00 17.33
N ILE A 84 -5.76 9.06 16.56
CA ILE A 84 -5.80 8.94 15.10
C ILE A 84 -5.85 7.47 14.70
N PRO A 85 -6.80 7.03 13.84
CA PRO A 85 -6.88 5.65 13.39
C PRO A 85 -5.60 5.17 12.69
N LEU A 86 -5.12 4.00 13.08
CA LEU A 86 -3.96 3.34 12.50
C LEU A 86 -4.37 2.58 11.24
N ILE A 87 -4.48 3.30 10.14
CA ILE A 87 -4.79 2.77 8.82
C ILE A 87 -3.59 2.87 7.88
N VAL A 88 -3.51 2.00 6.88
CA VAL A 88 -2.54 2.09 5.78
C VAL A 88 -3.25 1.95 4.46
N ASN A 89 -2.89 2.81 3.50
CA ASN A 89 -3.42 2.76 2.14
C ASN A 89 -2.55 1.82 1.30
N THR A 90 -3.18 0.81 0.70
CA THR A 90 -2.54 -0.21 -0.16
C THR A 90 -3.27 -0.31 -1.49
N LYS A 91 -2.75 -1.09 -2.44
CA LYS A 91 -3.40 -1.44 -3.69
C LYS A 91 -4.69 -2.25 -3.50
N ARG A 92 -4.96 -2.80 -2.30
CA ARG A 92 -6.28 -3.37 -1.97
C ARG A 92 -7.29 -2.34 -1.51
N GLY A 93 -6.86 -1.14 -1.16
CA GLY A 93 -7.68 -0.12 -0.51
C GLY A 93 -7.15 0.23 0.88
N VAL A 94 -8.06 0.61 1.78
CA VAL A 94 -7.70 0.97 3.16
C VAL A 94 -7.63 -0.29 4.01
N GLU A 95 -6.52 -0.45 4.75
CA GLU A 95 -6.31 -1.57 5.66
C GLU A 95 -6.01 -1.10 7.08
N ARG A 96 -6.31 -1.95 8.07
CA ARG A 96 -5.79 -1.79 9.44
C ARG A 96 -4.27 -1.93 9.41
N ALA A 97 -3.54 -0.91 9.88
CA ALA A 97 -2.09 -0.96 9.92
C ALA A 97 -1.61 -2.00 10.94
N MET A 98 -0.69 -2.86 10.51
CA MET A 98 0.03 -3.79 11.38
C MET A 98 1.50 -3.40 11.36
N SER A 99 2.15 -3.36 12.54
CA SER A 99 3.59 -3.10 12.61
C SER A 99 4.36 -4.08 11.74
N ALA A 100 5.37 -3.60 11.02
CA ALA A 100 6.17 -4.44 10.14
C ALA A 100 6.87 -5.58 10.89
N ASN A 101 7.44 -5.26 12.05
CA ASN A 101 8.13 -6.18 12.96
C ASN A 101 8.37 -5.48 14.31
N SER A 102 9.15 -6.12 15.18
CA SER A 102 9.49 -5.62 16.52
C SER A 102 10.38 -4.37 16.54
N SER A 103 11.04 -4.00 15.44
CA SER A 103 11.80 -2.74 15.36
C SER A 103 10.90 -1.50 15.35
N VAL A 104 9.60 -1.68 15.08
CA VAL A 104 8.62 -0.59 15.10
C VAL A 104 7.98 -0.51 16.48
N GLU A 105 8.54 0.36 17.33
CA GLU A 105 8.07 0.54 18.72
C GLU A 105 6.61 0.96 18.82
N SER A 106 6.20 1.93 17.99
CA SER A 106 4.83 2.43 17.95
C SER A 106 4.48 2.98 16.58
N LEU A 107 3.27 2.67 16.11
CA LEU A 107 2.73 3.26 14.90
C LEU A 107 2.17 4.65 15.22
N LYS A 108 2.46 5.61 14.34
CA LYS A 108 1.91 6.96 14.41
C LYS A 108 1.07 7.19 13.17
N GLY A 109 -0.20 7.51 13.37
CA GLY A 109 -1.12 7.80 12.29
C GLY A 109 -0.97 9.24 11.81
N ASP A 110 -1.21 9.45 10.52
CA ASP A 110 -1.48 10.77 9.95
C ASP A 110 -2.96 10.84 9.53
N MET A 111 -3.63 11.96 9.80
CA MET A 111 -5.07 12.08 9.50
C MET A 111 -5.39 12.03 8.00
N ILE A 112 -4.43 12.37 7.14
CA ILE A 112 -4.61 12.45 5.69
C ILE A 112 -4.01 11.19 5.03
N LEU A 113 -2.80 10.82 5.43
CA LEU A 113 -2.01 9.79 4.75
C LEU A 113 -2.10 8.42 5.42
N GLY A 114 -2.59 8.35 6.66
CA GLY A 114 -2.50 7.15 7.49
C GLY A 114 -1.08 6.90 7.99
N VAL A 115 -0.80 5.66 8.34
CA VAL A 115 0.53 5.21 8.78
C VAL A 115 1.43 5.06 7.54
N PRO A 116 2.66 5.63 7.53
CA PRO A 116 3.55 5.48 6.38
C PRO A 116 3.88 4.00 6.11
N ARG A 117 3.81 3.62 4.83
CA ARG A 117 3.91 2.21 4.37
C ARG A 117 5.10 1.46 4.97
N ILE A 118 6.27 2.10 5.08
CA ILE A 118 7.50 1.47 5.57
C ILE A 118 7.43 0.95 7.01
N TYR A 119 6.57 1.53 7.86
CA TYR A 119 6.36 1.09 9.23
C TYR A 119 5.40 -0.10 9.35
N THR A 120 4.73 -0.47 8.26
CA THR A 120 3.66 -1.47 8.28
C THR A 120 4.04 -2.73 7.53
N TYR A 121 3.56 -3.89 7.99
CA TYR A 121 3.79 -5.16 7.32
C TYR A 121 3.29 -5.13 5.87
N GLN A 122 2.09 -4.61 5.66
CA GLN A 122 1.45 -4.53 4.34
C GLN A 122 2.20 -3.57 3.43
N GLY A 123 2.52 -2.38 3.94
CA GLY A 123 3.25 -1.38 3.17
C GLY A 123 4.66 -1.82 2.80
N GLN A 124 5.38 -2.56 3.67
CA GLN A 124 6.67 -3.13 3.30
C GLN A 124 6.56 -4.12 2.13
N ARG A 125 5.51 -4.95 2.04
CA ARG A 125 5.32 -5.84 0.87
C ARG A 125 5.15 -5.04 -0.43
N GLU A 126 4.44 -3.92 -0.39
CA GLU A 126 4.29 -3.05 -1.56
C GLU A 126 5.59 -2.36 -1.94
N ILE A 127 6.32 -1.82 -0.96
CA ILE A 127 7.61 -1.17 -1.20
C ILE A 127 8.60 -2.17 -1.79
N ILE A 128 8.66 -3.40 -1.26
CA ILE A 128 9.47 -4.47 -1.83
C ILE A 128 9.03 -4.76 -3.26
N TYR A 129 7.73 -4.96 -3.50
CA TYR A 129 7.23 -5.22 -4.85
C TYR A 129 7.60 -4.11 -5.84
N GLU A 130 7.44 -2.84 -5.44
CA GLU A 130 7.68 -1.67 -6.27
C GLU A 130 9.17 -1.43 -6.52
N LEU A 131 10.00 -1.43 -5.47
CA LEU A 131 11.39 -0.97 -5.54
C LEU A 131 12.43 -2.09 -5.52
N GLY A 132 12.03 -3.31 -5.16
CA GLY A 132 12.96 -4.40 -4.91
C GLY A 132 13.52 -4.39 -3.50
N VAL A 133 14.09 -5.51 -3.08
CA VAL A 133 14.60 -5.70 -1.71
C VAL A 133 15.69 -4.70 -1.37
N ASP A 134 16.62 -4.43 -2.28
CA ASP A 134 17.78 -3.59 -2.00
C ASP A 134 17.41 -2.12 -1.79
N LEU A 135 16.54 -1.56 -2.62
CA LEU A 135 16.06 -0.19 -2.45
C LEU A 135 15.09 -0.08 -1.27
N ALA A 136 14.22 -1.07 -1.06
CA ALA A 136 13.35 -1.12 0.11
C ALA A 136 14.16 -1.13 1.42
N ARG A 137 15.29 -1.84 1.46
CA ARG A 137 16.19 -1.88 2.63
C ARG A 137 16.82 -0.53 2.90
N LYS A 138 17.20 0.21 1.85
CA LYS A 138 17.70 1.60 1.98
C LYS A 138 16.62 2.53 2.54
N GLU A 139 15.38 2.41 2.08
CA GLU A 139 14.25 3.18 2.61
C GLU A 139 13.98 2.87 4.08
N ALA A 140 14.00 1.59 4.46
CA ALA A 140 13.84 1.16 5.85
C ALA A 140 14.96 1.73 6.75
N ALA A 141 16.21 1.65 6.28
CA ALA A 141 17.37 2.16 7.01
C ALA A 141 17.32 3.68 7.26
N LYS A 142 16.79 4.47 6.31
CA LYS A 142 16.63 5.93 6.48
C LYS A 142 15.75 6.32 7.67
N VAL A 143 14.81 5.45 8.04
CA VAL A 143 13.88 5.69 9.15
C VAL A 143 14.18 4.81 10.37
N GLY A 144 15.30 4.08 10.37
CA GLY A 144 15.71 3.22 11.48
C GLY A 144 14.82 2.00 11.70
N VAL A 145 14.14 1.50 10.65
CA VAL A 145 13.26 0.33 10.74
C VAL A 145 13.89 -0.84 9.99
N GLU A 146 13.76 -2.05 10.55
CA GLU A 146 14.18 -3.27 9.87
C GLU A 146 13.20 -3.60 8.74
N LEU A 147 13.74 -3.94 7.55
CA LEU A 147 12.92 -4.48 6.46
C LEU A 147 12.71 -5.97 6.68
N THR A 148 11.47 -6.39 6.95
CA THR A 148 11.11 -7.82 6.91
C THR A 148 11.06 -8.26 5.47
N VAL A 149 11.69 -9.37 5.10
CA VAL A 149 11.62 -9.94 3.74
C VAL A 149 11.05 -11.35 3.88
N LEU A 150 9.98 -11.66 3.12
CA LEU A 150 9.45 -13.01 3.11
C LEU A 150 10.27 -13.89 2.16
N PRO A 151 10.29 -15.22 2.36
CA PRO A 151 11.04 -16.12 1.48
C PRO A 151 10.72 -15.94 -0.01
N GLU A 152 9.46 -15.73 -0.37
CA GLU A 152 9.03 -15.52 -1.77
C GLU A 152 9.37 -14.15 -2.37
N GLU A 153 9.97 -13.27 -1.57
CA GLU A 153 10.38 -11.93 -1.95
C GLU A 153 11.91 -11.77 -1.95
N GLU A 154 12.63 -12.79 -1.48
CA GLU A 154 14.09 -12.80 -1.53
C GLU A 154 14.58 -12.60 -2.96
N GLY A 155 15.48 -11.64 -3.15
CA GLY A 155 16.01 -11.29 -4.47
C GLY A 155 15.01 -10.63 -5.41
N TRP A 156 13.82 -10.20 -4.94
CA TRP A 156 12.88 -9.49 -5.80
C TRP A 156 13.49 -8.19 -6.35
N PRO A 157 13.57 -8.02 -7.69
CA PRO A 157 14.31 -6.91 -8.30
C PRO A 157 13.54 -5.59 -8.27
N GLY A 158 12.24 -5.62 -7.96
CA GLY A 158 11.35 -4.47 -8.10
C GLY A 158 10.78 -4.34 -9.50
N VAL A 159 9.99 -3.30 -9.71
CA VAL A 159 9.34 -2.98 -10.98
C VAL A 159 10.01 -1.73 -11.56
N ARG A 160 10.48 -1.85 -12.80
CA ARG A 160 11.40 -0.90 -13.44
C ARG A 160 10.88 0.54 -13.43
N GLU A 161 9.59 0.70 -13.68
CA GLU A 161 8.91 2.01 -13.71
C GLU A 161 9.00 2.72 -12.36
N TYR A 162 8.66 2.01 -11.27
CA TYR A 162 8.72 2.58 -9.92
C TYR A 162 10.16 2.85 -9.46
N ILE A 163 11.11 1.99 -9.85
CA ILE A 163 12.54 2.21 -9.58
C ILE A 163 13.03 3.50 -10.26
N SER A 164 12.74 3.65 -11.55
CA SER A 164 13.12 4.84 -12.32
C SER A 164 12.55 6.12 -11.71
N ASP A 165 11.28 6.11 -11.33
CA ASP A 165 10.63 7.24 -10.65
C ASP A 165 11.27 7.56 -9.30
N TYR A 166 11.58 6.52 -8.52
CA TYR A 166 12.25 6.65 -7.23
C TYR A 166 13.66 7.26 -7.37
N GLU A 167 14.44 6.82 -8.34
CA GLU A 167 15.77 7.35 -8.63
C GLU A 167 15.73 8.79 -9.15
N ALA A 168 14.75 9.13 -10.00
CA ALA A 168 14.53 10.50 -10.46
C ALA A 168 14.24 11.45 -9.28
N ARG A 169 13.34 11.06 -8.37
CA ARG A 169 13.02 11.85 -7.16
C ARG A 169 14.21 11.98 -6.22
N SER A 170 14.99 10.90 -6.06
CA SER A 170 16.19 10.91 -5.23
C SER A 170 17.24 11.86 -5.79
N ARG A 171 17.45 11.87 -7.12
CA ARG A 171 18.33 12.83 -7.79
C ARG A 171 17.87 14.27 -7.58
N MET A 172 16.58 14.57 -7.76
CA MET A 172 16.05 15.92 -7.54
C MET A 172 16.25 16.43 -6.11
N LYS A 173 16.17 15.55 -5.09
CA LYS A 173 16.47 15.93 -3.69
C LYS A 173 17.95 16.24 -3.46
N HIS A 174 18.86 15.63 -4.23
CA HIS A 174 20.30 15.85 -4.13
C HIS A 174 20.79 17.02 -5.00
N VAL A 175 20.00 17.48 -5.96
CA VAL A 175 20.19 18.80 -6.56
C VAL A 175 19.75 19.82 -5.50
N ASN A 176 20.62 20.03 -4.51
CA ASN A 176 20.65 21.26 -3.73
C ASN A 176 20.48 22.39 -4.73
N ASN A 177 19.43 23.20 -4.56
CA ASN A 177 19.15 24.34 -5.41
C ASN A 177 20.38 25.24 -5.49
N SER A 178 21.30 24.98 -6.43
CA SER A 178 22.49 25.80 -6.65
C SER A 178 22.10 27.21 -7.11
N TRP A 179 20.85 27.37 -7.56
CA TRP A 179 20.19 28.63 -7.87
C TRP A 179 19.56 29.35 -6.66
N LEU A 180 19.48 28.71 -5.49
CA LEU A 180 18.96 29.29 -4.23
C LEU A 180 19.99 29.25 -3.09
N SER A 181 21.25 28.91 -3.36
CA SER A 181 22.31 29.08 -2.35
C SER A 181 22.82 30.52 -2.39
N ASP A 182 22.78 31.21 -1.24
CA ASP A 182 23.36 32.55 -1.06
C ASP A 182 24.90 32.57 -1.15
N GLU A 183 25.53 31.40 -1.30
CA GLU A 183 26.97 31.30 -1.49
C GLU A 183 27.34 31.48 -2.98
N PRO A 184 28.20 32.45 -3.33
CA PRO A 184 28.60 32.68 -4.71
C PRO A 184 29.35 31.47 -5.25
N VAL A 185 28.97 31.02 -6.45
CA VAL A 185 29.64 29.94 -7.18
C VAL A 185 31.10 30.37 -7.45
N LYS A 186 32.04 29.80 -6.70
CA LYS A 186 33.47 29.96 -6.97
C LYS A 186 33.81 29.26 -8.29
N GLY A 187 34.13 30.05 -9.32
CA GLY A 187 34.74 29.54 -10.55
C GLY A 187 33.96 29.89 -11.80
N TRP A 188 34.04 31.16 -12.19
CA TRP A 188 33.98 31.59 -13.59
C TRP A 188 35.10 32.62 -13.76
N ASP A 189 36.33 32.10 -13.83
CA ASP A 189 37.46 32.83 -14.44
C ASP A 189 37.48 32.48 -15.94
#